data_AF-A0A7X9FJQ0-F1
#
_entry.id   AF-A0A7X9FJQ0-F1
#
_cell.length_a   1.000
_cell.length_b   1.000
_cell.length_c   1.000
_cell.angle_alpha   90.00
_cell.angle_beta   90.00
_cell.angle_gamma   90.00
#
_symmetry.space_group_name_H-M   'P 1'
#
loop_
_entity.id
_entity.type
_entity.pdbx_description
1 polymer ?
#
loop_
_entity_poly.entity_id
_entity_poly.type
_entity_poly.pdbx_seq_one_letter_code
_entity_poly.pdbx_strand_id
1 'polypeptide(L)' 'MASFPPPEELIKINYSTPPKSWMDVPPEFKPGNFSYPAKPDILKYLNFPNPRNWSPTDDDWKLPENWKEIITEGFRER' A
#
# COMPACT_ATOMS: atom_id res chain seq x y z
N MET A 1 5.32 -32.02 -8.32
CA MET A 1 4.12 -31.64 -9.10
C MET A 1 3.10 -31.07 -8.13
N ALA A 2 2.50 -29.92 -8.42
CA ALA A 2 1.42 -29.39 -7.57
C ALA A 2 0.19 -30.29 -7.71
N SER A 3 -0.38 -30.73 -6.58
CA SER A 3 -1.63 -31.49 -6.55
C SER A 3 -2.79 -30.51 -6.73
N PHE A 4 -3.63 -30.73 -7.74
CA PHE A 4 -4.84 -29.95 -7.95
C PHE A 4 -6.03 -30.61 -7.21
N PRO A 5 -6.92 -29.82 -6.60
CA PRO A 5 -8.14 -30.36 -5.99
C PRO A 5 -9.06 -31.00 -7.05
N PRO A 6 -9.89 -31.99 -6.68
CA PRO A 6 -10.86 -32.61 -7.58
C PRO A 6 -11.98 -31.62 -8.00
N PRO A 7 -12.60 -31.81 -9.18
CA PRO A 7 -13.62 -30.89 -9.72
C PRO A 7 -14.77 -30.59 -8.75
N GLU A 8 -15.19 -31.57 -7.95
CA GLU A 8 -16.27 -31.45 -6.98
C GLU A 8 -15.94 -30.49 -5.83
N GLU A 9 -14.66 -30.31 -5.51
CA GLU A 9 -14.20 -29.32 -4.53
C GLU A 9 -14.12 -27.92 -5.12
N LEU A 10 -13.72 -27.79 -6.39
CA LEU A 10 -13.62 -26.50 -7.08
C LEU A 10 -14.99 -25.82 -7.24
N ILE A 11 -16.08 -26.59 -7.27
CA ILE A 11 -17.46 -26.09 -7.43
C ILE A 11 -18.06 -25.60 -6.08
N LYS A 12 -17.42 -25.89 -4.94
CA LYS A 12 -17.90 -25.45 -3.62
C LYS A 12 -17.57 -23.98 -3.37
N ILE A 13 -18.42 -23.08 -3.87
CA ILE A 13 -18.28 -21.64 -3.68
C ILE A 13 -18.89 -21.24 -2.34
N ASN A 14 -18.10 -20.57 -1.49
CA ASN A 14 -18.60 -19.92 -0.29
C ASN A 14 -19.03 -18.47 -0.59
N TYR A 15 -20.31 -18.17 -0.43
CA TYR A 15 -20.89 -16.83 -0.63
C TYR A 15 -20.90 -15.95 0.62
N SER A 16 -20.46 -16.46 1.78
CA SER A 16 -20.41 -15.67 3.00
C SER A 16 -19.31 -14.61 2.91
N THR A 17 -19.65 -13.35 3.19
CA THR A 17 -18.64 -12.29 3.33
C THR A 17 -18.02 -12.31 4.74
N PRO A 18 -16.76 -11.90 4.91
CA PRO A 18 -16.19 -11.68 6.22
C PRO A 18 -17.08 -10.74 7.07
N PRO A 19 -17.21 -10.99 8.38
CA PRO A 19 -18.06 -10.18 9.25
C PRO A 19 -17.49 -8.79 9.55
N LYS A 20 -16.18 -8.60 9.35
CA LYS A 20 -15.47 -7.32 9.59
C LYS A 20 -15.48 -6.47 8.32
N SER A 21 -15.57 -5.15 8.48
CA SER A 21 -15.34 -4.23 7.37
C SER A 21 -13.89 -4.34 6.91
N TRP A 22 -13.64 -4.09 5.63
CA TRP A 22 -12.28 -4.11 5.08
C TRP A 22 -11.36 -3.05 5.71
N MET A 23 -11.92 -1.98 6.28
CA MET A 23 -11.16 -0.96 7.04
C MET A 23 -10.82 -1.39 8.48
N ASP A 24 -11.52 -2.39 9.02
CA ASP A 24 -11.27 -2.90 10.39
C ASP A 24 -10.15 -3.95 10.43
N VAL A 25 -9.67 -4.38 9.25
CA VAL A 25 -8.62 -5.37 9.10
C VAL A 25 -7.40 -4.68 8.49
N PRO A 26 -6.40 -4.30 9.30
CA PRO A 26 -5.22 -3.62 8.77
C PRO A 26 -4.41 -4.58 7.88
N PRO A 27 -3.84 -4.08 6.77
CA PRO A 27 -2.97 -4.90 5.92
C PRO A 27 -1.67 -5.26 6.64
N GLU A 28 -1.22 -6.50 6.46
CA GLU A 28 0.09 -6.94 6.95
C GLU A 28 1.20 -6.58 5.96
N PHE A 29 2.15 -5.74 6.37
CA PHE A 29 3.32 -5.40 5.56
C PHE A 29 4.33 -6.57 5.58
N LYS A 30 4.33 -7.38 4.53
CA LYS A 30 5.30 -8.45 4.30
C LYS A 30 6.29 -8.05 3.21
N PRO A 31 7.57 -8.43 3.30
CA PRO A 31 8.52 -8.20 2.20
C PRO A 31 7.97 -8.74 0.88
N GLY A 32 7.91 -7.88 -0.15
CA GLY A 32 7.35 -8.23 -1.46
C GLY A 32 5.86 -7.93 -1.66
N ASN A 33 5.12 -7.53 -0.62
CA ASN A 33 3.69 -7.20 -0.71
C ASN A 33 3.38 -5.71 -0.84
N PHE A 34 4.40 -4.86 -0.93
CA PHE A 34 4.26 -3.41 -1.07
C PHE A 34 5.30 -2.85 -2.03
N SER A 35 4.99 -1.69 -2.62
CA SER A 35 5.94 -0.97 -3.46
C SER A 35 6.99 -0.26 -2.61
N TYR A 36 8.27 -0.49 -2.93
CA TYR A 36 9.37 0.22 -2.30
C TYR A 36 9.49 1.65 -2.86
N PRO A 37 9.90 2.63 -2.03
CA PRO A 37 10.08 3.99 -2.50
C PRO A 37 11.26 4.11 -3.47
N ALA A 38 11.15 5.06 -4.39
CA ALA A 38 12.24 5.37 -5.32
C ALA A 38 13.46 5.94 -4.59
N LYS A 39 14.64 5.74 -5.19
CA LYS A 39 15.89 6.31 -4.64
C LYS A 39 15.83 7.85 -4.64
N PRO A 40 16.23 8.52 -3.54
CA PRO A 40 16.16 9.98 -3.43
C PRO A 40 16.90 10.72 -4.55
N ASP A 41 18.05 10.20 -5.00
CA ASP A 41 18.85 10.85 -6.04
C ASP A 41 18.17 10.81 -7.41
N ILE A 42 17.39 9.76 -7.70
CA ILE A 42 16.60 9.66 -8.93
C ILE A 42 15.45 10.67 -8.89
N LEU A 43 14.79 10.80 -7.73
CA LEU A 43 13.73 11.79 -7.55
C LEU A 43 14.26 13.22 -7.72
N LYS A 44 15.43 13.53 -7.16
CA LYS A 44 16.10 14.83 -7.36
C LYS A 44 16.46 15.07 -8.82
N TYR A 45 17.04 14.08 -9.48
CA TYR A 45 17.42 14.16 -10.90
C TYR A 45 16.20 14.46 -11.80
N LEU A 46 15.07 13.82 -11.53
CA LEU A 46 13.82 14.03 -12.25
C LEU A 46 13.01 15.24 -11.75
N ASN A 47 13.55 16.01 -10.80
CA ASN A 47 12.90 17.17 -10.19
C ASN A 47 11.51 16.86 -9.58
N PHE A 48 11.35 15.67 -9.00
CA PHE A 48 10.17 15.28 -8.25
C PHE A 48 10.14 15.96 -6.87
N PRO A 49 8.95 16.25 -6.33
CA PRO A 49 8.82 16.85 -5.01
C PRO A 49 9.21 15.88 -3.88
N ASN A 50 9.67 16.44 -2.77
CA ASN A 50 9.98 15.74 -1.51
C ASN A 50 10.88 14.49 -1.61
N PRO A 51 12.09 14.58 -2.22
CA PRO A 51 13.03 13.47 -2.28
C PRO A 51 13.66 13.19 -0.90
N ARG A 52 13.40 12.01 -0.33
CA ARG A 52 13.85 11.63 1.02
C ARG A 52 14.06 10.12 1.17
N ASN A 53 14.87 9.72 2.15
CA ASN A 53 15.11 8.31 2.48
C ASN A 53 14.13 7.82 3.56
N TRP A 54 13.34 6.78 3.24
CA TRP A 54 12.31 6.18 4.07
C TRP A 54 11.92 4.78 3.57
N SER A 55 11.17 4.03 4.38
CA SER A 55 10.50 2.78 4.02
C SER A 55 9.05 2.76 4.55
N PRO A 56 8.09 2.11 3.87
CA PRO A 56 6.73 1.89 4.38
C PRO A 56 6.66 1.13 5.71
N THR A 57 7.75 0.41 6.05
CA THR A 57 7.90 -0.33 7.30
C THR A 57 8.49 0.52 8.43
N ASP A 58 8.94 1.76 8.15
CA ASP A 58 9.47 2.65 9.18
C ASP A 58 8.31 3.29 9.96
N ASP A 59 8.49 3.48 11.27
CA ASP A 59 7.52 4.18 12.12
C ASP A 59 7.37 5.66 11.75
N ASP A 60 8.47 6.29 11.29
CA ASP A 60 8.50 7.68 10.86
C ASP A 60 8.85 7.80 9.37
N TRP A 61 7.89 8.30 8.59
CA TRP A 61 8.08 8.54 7.16
C TRP A 61 8.72 9.90 6.88
N LYS A 62 9.07 10.72 7.88
CA LYS A 62 9.72 12.02 7.70
C LYS A 62 8.93 12.93 6.76
N LEU A 63 7.61 12.93 6.94
CA LEU A 63 6.73 13.82 6.20
C LEU A 63 6.85 15.25 6.78
N PRO A 64 6.66 16.29 5.95
CA PRO A 64 6.51 17.65 6.47
C PRO A 64 5.38 17.72 7.50
N GLU A 65 5.48 18.57 8.51
CA GLU A 65 4.44 18.69 9.55
C GLU A 65 3.05 18.97 8.97
N ASN A 66 2.98 19.74 7.88
CA ASN A 66 1.76 20.12 7.17
C ASN A 66 1.40 19.17 6.00
N TRP A 67 1.85 17.91 6.02
CA TRP A 67 1.63 16.97 4.91
C TRP A 67 0.14 16.76 4.60
N LYS A 68 -0.72 16.78 5.62
CA LYS A 68 -2.16 16.53 5.47
C LYS A 68 -2.85 17.68 4.77
N GLU A 69 -2.46 18.90 5.10
CA GLU A 69 -2.92 20.14 4.48
C GLU A 69 -2.54 20.17 3.00
N ILE A 70 -1.28 19.89 2.68
CA ILE A 70 -0.77 19.82 1.29
C ILE A 70 -1.63 18.88 0.44
N ILE A 71 -1.95 17.69 0.96
CA ILE A 71 -2.77 16.70 0.23
C ILE A 71 -4.22 17.17 0.09
N THR A 72 -4.80 17.72 1.17
CA THR A 72 -6.21 18.16 1.18
C THR A 72 -6.44 19.36 0.25
N GLU A 73 -5.52 20.32 0.23
CA GLU A 73 -5.55 21.45 -0.70
C GLU A 73 -5.38 20.97 -2.15
N GLY A 74 -4.45 20.04 -2.40
CA GLY A 74 -4.26 19.46 -3.73
C GLY A 74 -5.46 18.69 -4.29
N PHE A 75 -6.36 18.19 -3.43
CA PHE A 75 -7.66 17.64 -3.83
C PHE A 75 -8.73 18.71 -4.09
N ARG A 76 -8.63 19.89 -3.47
CA ARG A 76 -9.59 20.98 -3.67
C ARG A 76 -9.33 21.74 -4.98
N GLU A 77 -8.07 21.86 -5.37
CA GLU A 77 -7.65 22.58 -6.57
C GLU A 77 -7.88 21.82 -7.88
N ARG A 78 -8.22 20.53 -7.82
CA ARG A 78 -8.41 19.63 -8.98
C ARG A 78 -9.83 19.07 -9.01
#